data_AF-A0A7Y7UU53-F1
#
_entry.id   AF-A0A7Y7UU53-F1
#
_cell.length_a   1.000
_cell.length_b   1.000
_cell.length_c   1.000
_cell.angle_alpha   90.00
_cell.angle_beta   90.00
_cell.angle_gamma   90.00
#
_symmetry.space_group_name_H-M   'P 1'
#
loop_
_entity.id
_entity.type
_entity.pdbx_description
1 polymer ?
#
loop_
_entity_poly.entity_id
_entity_poly.type
_entity_poly.pdbx_seq_one_letter_code
_entity_poly.pdbx_strand_id
1 'polypeptide(L)'
;AGKLHLLQFRAIIIASHHNYMSLHAKARLGVTESKTKGTLMSDQRLKTLDQLTRVPILPVNELESFRNTLADLKTCSGLVESELAARATCPHCSFTPKADQLPLTAPASSVLATLDDKLDALLKAWTTRLREELDDPITLAEGLQLVDAKVRDRIKAFAAGGDLPEPLDGEIVAGIRDALSDLAKVEITSADLRAALTSGGSPVTVDDIRKRFEKLLVDELKGKDEAKVRFVIVEGAN
;
A
#
# COMPACT_ATOMS: atom_id res chain seq x y z
N ALA A 1 -23.49 53.30 -15.09
CA ALA A 1 -23.81 51.88 -15.36
C ALA A 1 -22.60 51.07 -15.88
N GLY A 2 -21.97 51.43 -17.00
CA GLY A 2 -20.91 50.61 -17.63
C GLY A 2 -19.62 50.34 -16.82
N LYS A 3 -19.09 51.33 -16.08
CA LYS A 3 -17.90 51.14 -15.22
C LYS A 3 -18.16 50.18 -14.05
N LEU A 4 -19.37 50.19 -13.49
CA LEU A 4 -19.76 49.31 -12.38
C LEU A 4 -19.84 47.85 -12.85
N HIS A 5 -20.37 47.63 -14.05
CA HIS A 5 -20.42 46.31 -14.68
C HIS A 5 -19.00 45.77 -14.96
N LEU A 6 -18.09 46.59 -15.51
CA LEU A 6 -16.71 46.16 -15.76
C LEU A 6 -15.95 45.76 -14.49
N LEU A 7 -16.17 46.50 -13.38
CA LEU A 7 -15.59 46.19 -12.07
C LEU A 7 -16.11 44.86 -11.52
N GLN A 8 -17.43 44.60 -11.66
CA GLN A 8 -18.05 43.37 -11.22
C GLN A 8 -17.55 42.14 -12.01
N PHE A 9 -17.39 42.26 -13.34
CA PHE A 9 -16.80 41.20 -14.16
C PHE A 9 -15.35 40.90 -13.78
N ARG A 10 -14.54 41.95 -13.54
CA ARG A 10 -13.14 41.78 -13.12
C ARG A 10 -13.04 41.07 -11.76
N ALA A 11 -13.94 41.39 -10.82
CA ALA A 11 -13.99 40.71 -9.52
C ALA A 11 -14.32 39.21 -9.64
N ILE A 12 -15.24 38.83 -10.54
CA ILE A 12 -15.60 37.42 -10.78
C ILE A 12 -14.42 36.62 -11.35
N ILE A 13 -13.67 37.20 -12.30
CA ILE A 13 -12.50 36.55 -12.91
C ILE A 13 -11.42 36.29 -11.85
N ILE A 14 -11.10 37.31 -11.03
CA ILE A 14 -10.10 37.19 -9.96
C ILE A 14 -10.53 36.12 -8.95
N ALA A 15 -11.79 36.13 -8.51
CA ALA A 15 -12.32 35.10 -7.62
C ALA A 15 -12.21 33.69 -8.21
N SER A 16 -12.43 33.56 -9.53
CA SER A 16 -12.29 32.29 -10.26
C SER A 16 -10.84 31.81 -10.29
N HIS A 17 -9.87 32.71 -10.51
CA HIS A 17 -8.45 32.38 -10.47
C HIS A 17 -8.01 31.92 -9.07
N HIS A 18 -8.37 32.64 -8.01
CA HIS A 18 -8.03 32.24 -6.64
C HIS A 18 -8.62 30.87 -6.28
N ASN A 19 -9.87 30.60 -6.66
CA ASN A 19 -10.48 29.29 -6.45
C ASN A 19 -9.73 28.19 -7.22
N TYR A 20 -9.42 28.42 -8.51
CA TYR A 20 -8.64 27.48 -9.31
C TYR A 20 -7.27 27.20 -8.68
N MET A 21 -6.55 28.24 -8.25
CA MET A 21 -5.25 28.10 -7.59
C MET A 21 -5.34 27.31 -6.28
N SER A 22 -6.37 27.55 -5.47
CA SER A 22 -6.62 26.80 -4.24
C SER A 22 -6.84 25.31 -4.52
N LEU A 23 -7.65 24.99 -5.54
CA LEU A 23 -7.88 23.60 -5.95
C LEU A 23 -6.62 22.95 -6.51
N HIS A 24 -5.84 23.69 -7.30
CA HIS A 24 -4.55 23.23 -7.82
C HIS A 24 -3.56 22.95 -6.68
N ALA A 25 -3.42 23.87 -5.72
CA ALA A 25 -2.53 23.71 -4.57
C ALA A 25 -2.93 22.51 -3.68
N LYS A 26 -4.23 22.18 -3.59
CA LYS A 26 -4.69 20.95 -2.93
C LYS A 26 -4.36 19.70 -3.73
N ALA A 27 -4.38 19.78 -5.07
CA ALA A 27 -4.25 18.61 -5.94
C ALA A 27 -2.84 18.33 -6.45
N ARG A 28 -1.89 19.23 -6.20
CA ARG A 28 -0.51 19.14 -6.69
C ARG A 28 0.48 19.36 -5.56
N LEU A 29 1.53 18.55 -5.55
CA LEU A 29 2.65 18.71 -4.65
C LEU A 29 3.49 19.93 -5.06
N GLY A 30 3.82 20.79 -4.10
CA GLY A 30 4.74 21.90 -4.26
C GLY A 30 6.20 21.45 -4.24
N VAL A 31 7.13 22.40 -4.17
CA VAL A 31 8.58 22.10 -4.19
C VAL A 31 8.99 21.26 -2.99
N THR A 32 8.49 21.60 -1.80
CA THR A 32 8.84 20.89 -0.55
C THR A 32 8.29 19.47 -0.58
N GLU A 33 7.01 19.30 -0.91
CA GLU A 33 6.37 17.99 -0.95
C GLU A 33 6.96 17.10 -2.05
N SER A 34 7.40 17.69 -3.16
CA SER A 34 8.06 16.93 -4.23
C SER A 34 9.42 16.37 -3.80
N LYS A 35 10.17 17.12 -2.97
CA LYS A 35 11.39 16.59 -2.34
C LYS A 35 11.05 15.45 -1.38
N THR A 36 10.05 15.62 -0.52
CA THR A 36 9.59 14.57 0.39
C THR A 36 9.16 13.30 -0.36
N LYS A 37 8.38 13.44 -1.45
CA LYS A 37 8.02 12.34 -2.34
C LYS A 37 9.26 11.63 -2.89
N GLY A 38 10.25 12.40 -3.38
CA GLY A 38 11.52 11.84 -3.88
C GLY A 38 12.31 11.08 -2.82
N THR A 39 12.36 11.59 -1.59
CA THR A 39 12.97 10.88 -0.45
C THR A 39 12.24 9.56 -0.19
N LEU A 40 10.91 9.58 -0.12
CA LEU A 40 10.11 8.38 0.16
C LEU A 40 10.26 7.32 -0.94
N MET A 41 10.38 7.73 -2.20
CA MET A 41 10.62 6.81 -3.34
C MET A 41 11.98 6.08 -3.28
N SER A 42 12.94 6.58 -2.50
CA SER A 42 14.28 5.99 -2.37
C SER A 42 14.63 5.59 -0.93
N ASP A 43 13.63 5.61 -0.05
CA ASP A 43 13.75 5.37 1.38
C ASP A 43 14.30 3.96 1.69
N GLN A 44 15.08 3.86 2.76
CA GLN A 44 15.67 2.59 3.18
C GLN A 44 14.60 1.58 3.61
N ARG A 45 13.51 2.01 4.26
CA ARG A 45 12.38 1.15 4.64
C ARG A 45 11.75 0.50 3.40
N LEU A 46 11.62 1.27 2.33
CA LEU A 46 11.08 0.78 1.06
C LEU A 46 12.00 -0.29 0.45
N LYS A 47 13.32 -0.07 0.48
CA LYS A 47 14.32 -1.07 0.02
C LYS A 47 14.29 -2.35 0.86
N THR A 48 14.10 -2.23 2.18
CA THR A 48 13.94 -3.38 3.07
C THR A 48 12.69 -4.18 2.71
N LEU A 49 11.54 -3.51 2.55
CA LEU A 49 10.31 -4.14 2.11
C LEU A 49 10.46 -4.82 0.74
N ASP A 50 11.19 -4.20 -0.20
CA ASP A 50 11.51 -4.81 -1.50
C ASP A 50 12.26 -6.14 -1.37
N GLN A 51 13.26 -6.22 -0.50
CA GLN A 51 13.96 -7.48 -0.26
C GLN A 51 13.01 -8.54 0.29
N LEU A 52 12.14 -8.15 1.23
CA LEU A 52 11.20 -9.04 1.88
C LEU A 52 10.11 -9.59 0.94
N THR A 53 9.80 -8.92 -0.18
CA THR A 53 8.83 -9.44 -1.17
C THR A 53 9.16 -10.85 -1.68
N ARG A 54 10.41 -11.29 -1.55
CA ARG A 54 10.89 -12.62 -1.92
C ARG A 54 10.44 -13.72 -0.96
N VAL A 55 9.86 -13.37 0.18
CA VAL A 55 9.30 -14.29 1.16
C VAL A 55 7.79 -14.44 0.89
N PRO A 56 7.32 -15.62 0.41
CA PRO A 56 5.97 -15.78 -0.13
C PRO A 56 4.82 -15.43 0.82
N ILE A 57 5.02 -15.59 2.13
CA ILE A 57 3.99 -15.36 3.16
C ILE A 57 3.58 -13.89 3.31
N LEU A 58 4.35 -12.96 2.77
CA LEU A 58 4.12 -11.52 2.95
C LEU A 58 3.09 -10.95 1.96
N PRO A 59 2.31 -9.94 2.38
CA PRO A 59 1.20 -9.39 1.59
C PRO A 59 1.72 -8.31 0.62
N VAL A 60 2.35 -8.74 -0.47
CA VAL A 60 3.01 -7.84 -1.44
C VAL A 60 2.06 -6.77 -2.02
N ASN A 61 0.77 -7.10 -2.12
CA ASN A 61 -0.29 -6.17 -2.55
C ASN A 61 -0.38 -4.89 -1.71
N GLU A 62 -0.10 -4.95 -0.41
CA GLU A 62 -0.11 -3.75 0.46
C GLU A 62 1.00 -2.77 0.07
N LEU A 63 2.18 -3.31 -0.29
CA LEU A 63 3.33 -2.54 -0.75
C LEU A 63 3.10 -1.97 -2.15
N GLU A 64 2.48 -2.74 -3.04
CA GLU A 64 2.07 -2.26 -4.37
C GLU A 64 1.04 -1.11 -4.27
N SER A 65 0.02 -1.26 -3.42
CA SER A 65 -0.96 -0.20 -3.14
C SER A 65 -0.31 1.08 -2.61
N PHE A 66 0.67 0.93 -1.71
CA PHE A 66 1.49 2.05 -1.24
C PHE A 66 2.22 2.74 -2.39
N ARG A 67 2.91 1.98 -3.25
CA ARG A 67 3.66 2.52 -4.41
C ARG A 67 2.76 3.23 -5.41
N ASN A 68 1.61 2.64 -5.72
CA ASN A 68 0.65 3.23 -6.65
C ASN A 68 0.14 4.57 -6.12
N THR A 69 -0.28 4.61 -4.85
CA THR A 69 -0.69 5.87 -4.20
C THR A 69 0.42 6.92 -4.23
N LEU A 70 1.67 6.53 -3.92
CA LEU A 70 2.81 7.45 -3.97
C LEU A 70 3.07 7.95 -5.40
N ALA A 71 3.02 7.07 -6.39
CA ALA A 71 3.23 7.40 -7.80
C ALA A 71 2.18 8.40 -8.32
N ASP A 72 0.91 8.18 -7.95
CA ASP A 72 -0.24 8.97 -8.40
C ASP A 72 -0.24 10.44 -7.90
N LEU A 73 0.52 10.75 -6.84
CA LEU A 73 0.66 12.12 -6.36
C LEU A 73 1.40 13.02 -7.36
N LYS A 74 0.67 13.86 -8.09
CA LYS A 74 1.23 14.75 -9.12
C LYS A 74 1.93 15.97 -8.51
N THR A 75 3.07 16.35 -9.07
CA THR A 75 3.81 17.56 -8.70
C THR A 75 3.51 18.71 -9.68
N CYS A 76 3.31 19.92 -9.15
CA CYS A 76 3.32 21.15 -9.95
C CYS A 76 3.46 22.38 -9.04
N SER A 77 4.59 23.07 -9.12
CA SER A 77 4.88 24.28 -8.32
C SER A 77 5.01 25.56 -9.15
N GLY A 78 4.87 25.48 -10.48
CA GLY A 78 5.14 26.59 -11.39
C GLY A 78 3.98 27.54 -11.64
N LEU A 79 2.76 27.18 -11.22
CA LEU A 79 1.57 27.99 -11.51
C LEU A 79 1.58 29.31 -10.74
N VAL A 80 1.51 30.42 -11.47
CA VAL A 80 1.31 31.76 -10.90
C VAL A 80 0.00 32.37 -11.39
N GLU A 81 -0.62 33.25 -10.59
CA GLU A 81 -1.95 33.80 -10.88
C GLU A 81 -2.02 34.54 -12.23
N SER A 82 -0.95 35.25 -12.60
CA SER A 82 -0.90 36.00 -13.86
C SER A 82 -1.01 35.12 -15.10
N GLU A 83 -0.61 33.85 -15.03
CA GLU A 83 -0.77 32.89 -16.13
C GLU A 83 -2.25 32.54 -16.39
N LEU A 84 -3.09 32.63 -15.36
CA LEU A 84 -4.52 32.35 -15.47
C LEU A 84 -5.28 33.46 -16.20
N ALA A 85 -4.73 34.67 -16.24
CA ALA A 85 -5.31 35.77 -17.02
C ALA A 85 -5.30 35.49 -18.54
N ALA A 86 -4.34 34.69 -19.02
CA ALA A 86 -4.22 34.31 -20.43
C ALA A 86 -4.78 32.92 -20.75
N ARG A 87 -4.94 32.06 -19.74
CA ARG A 87 -5.36 30.65 -19.92
C ARG A 87 -6.26 30.19 -18.77
N ALA A 88 -7.33 29.48 -19.09
CA ALA A 88 -8.25 28.94 -18.08
C ALA A 88 -7.69 27.75 -17.27
N THR A 89 -6.55 27.19 -17.69
CA THR A 89 -5.91 26.00 -17.08
C THR A 89 -4.42 26.21 -16.88
N CYS A 90 -3.85 25.49 -15.91
CA CYS A 90 -2.43 25.51 -15.59
C CYS A 90 -1.61 25.09 -16.81
N PRO A 91 -0.68 25.93 -17.30
CA PRO A 91 0.11 25.61 -18.49
C PRO A 91 1.18 24.53 -18.24
N HIS A 92 1.49 24.24 -16.97
CA HIS A 92 2.57 23.32 -16.58
C HIS A 92 2.12 21.87 -16.43
N CYS A 93 0.89 21.65 -15.95
CA CYS A 93 0.37 20.30 -15.66
C CYS A 93 -1.06 20.05 -16.18
N SER A 94 -1.66 21.04 -16.87
CA SER A 94 -3.00 20.94 -17.44
C SER A 94 -4.09 20.49 -16.45
N PHE A 95 -3.95 20.85 -15.17
CA PHE A 95 -4.90 20.49 -14.11
C PHE A 95 -6.34 20.90 -14.47
N THR A 96 -7.29 19.99 -14.25
CA THR A 96 -8.71 20.24 -14.47
C THR A 96 -9.50 19.83 -13.22
N PRO A 97 -10.14 20.78 -12.50
CA PRO A 97 -10.79 20.48 -11.23
C PRO A 97 -11.76 19.30 -11.27
N LYS A 98 -12.61 19.17 -12.30
CA LYS A 98 -13.57 18.07 -12.36
C LYS A 98 -12.93 16.68 -12.54
N ALA A 99 -11.89 16.56 -13.36
CA ALA A 99 -11.24 15.27 -13.60
C ALA A 99 -10.25 14.91 -12.48
N ASP A 100 -9.55 15.90 -11.93
CA ASP A 100 -8.53 15.71 -10.89
C ASP A 100 -9.07 15.79 -9.44
N GLN A 101 -10.32 16.20 -9.21
CA GLN A 101 -10.94 16.11 -7.87
C GLN A 101 -11.50 14.72 -7.56
N LEU A 102 -11.93 13.95 -8.56
CA LEU A 102 -12.44 12.58 -8.35
C LEU A 102 -11.46 11.65 -7.62
N PRO A 103 -10.13 11.70 -7.82
CA PRO A 103 -9.17 10.85 -7.12
C PRO A 103 -8.81 11.30 -5.70
N LEU A 104 -9.08 12.54 -5.31
CA LEU A 104 -8.53 13.14 -4.09
C LEU A 104 -9.63 13.36 -3.04
N THR A 105 -9.72 12.43 -2.09
CA THR A 105 -10.55 12.59 -0.87
C THR A 105 -9.93 13.57 0.13
N ALA A 106 -8.63 13.89 -0.02
CA ALA A 106 -7.86 14.78 0.83
C ALA A 106 -6.80 15.56 0.01
N PRO A 107 -6.24 16.67 0.54
CA PRO A 107 -5.12 17.37 -0.10
C PRO A 107 -3.92 16.44 -0.34
N ALA A 108 -3.26 16.58 -1.49
CA ALA A 108 -2.13 15.76 -1.90
C ALA A 108 -0.97 15.78 -0.89
N SER A 109 -0.72 16.92 -0.25
CA SER A 109 0.27 17.04 0.83
C SER A 109 -0.09 16.23 2.08
N SER A 110 -1.38 16.20 2.44
CA SER A 110 -1.87 15.37 3.54
C SER A 110 -1.76 13.89 3.22
N VAL A 111 -2.12 13.49 1.99
CA VAL A 111 -1.92 12.09 1.54
C VAL A 111 -0.44 11.71 1.61
N LEU A 112 0.45 12.57 1.13
CA LEU A 112 1.90 12.32 1.21
C LEU A 112 2.39 12.14 2.65
N ALA A 113 1.92 12.97 3.59
CA ALA A 113 2.28 12.83 5.01
C ALA A 113 1.83 11.47 5.57
N THR A 114 0.61 11.03 5.24
CA THR A 114 0.10 9.72 5.71
C THR A 114 0.83 8.54 5.09
N LEU A 115 1.45 8.70 3.92
CA LEU A 115 2.25 7.64 3.31
C LEU A 115 3.52 7.36 4.13
N ASP A 116 4.14 8.37 4.72
CA ASP A 116 5.33 8.16 5.56
C ASP A 116 5.02 7.26 6.76
N ASP A 117 3.93 7.58 7.50
CA ASP A 117 3.44 6.75 8.60
C ASP A 117 3.01 5.34 8.14
N LYS A 118 2.39 5.25 6.95
CA LYS A 118 2.00 3.97 6.35
C LYS A 118 3.23 3.10 6.04
N LEU A 119 4.33 3.70 5.60
CA LEU A 119 5.57 2.95 5.32
C LEU A 119 6.16 2.34 6.60
N ASP A 120 6.16 3.09 7.70
CA ASP A 120 6.56 2.57 9.02
C ASP A 120 5.63 1.44 9.49
N ALA A 121 4.32 1.64 9.36
CA ALA A 121 3.34 0.64 9.74
C ALA A 121 3.51 -0.66 8.93
N LEU A 122 3.76 -0.58 7.62
CA LEU A 122 4.01 -1.73 6.76
C LEU A 122 5.28 -2.49 7.18
N LEU A 123 6.40 -1.79 7.37
CA LEU A 123 7.65 -2.42 7.79
C LEU A 123 7.48 -3.12 9.15
N LYS A 124 6.84 -2.45 10.10
CA LYS A 124 6.54 -3.03 11.42
C LYS A 124 5.67 -4.27 11.30
N ALA A 125 4.57 -4.21 10.54
CA ALA A 125 3.65 -5.32 10.36
C ALA A 125 4.33 -6.55 9.74
N TRP A 126 5.14 -6.35 8.69
CA TRP A 126 5.86 -7.44 8.04
C TRP A 126 6.92 -8.03 8.95
N THR A 127 7.66 -7.20 9.68
CA THR A 127 8.67 -7.65 10.64
C THR A 127 8.05 -8.48 11.77
N THR A 128 6.93 -8.03 12.33
CA THR A 128 6.18 -8.79 13.34
C THR A 128 5.70 -10.13 12.79
N ARG A 129 5.08 -10.14 11.60
CA ARG A 129 4.58 -11.39 10.98
C ARG A 129 5.71 -12.38 10.76
N LEU A 130 6.86 -11.95 10.22
CA LEU A 130 8.00 -12.85 10.03
C LEU A 130 8.48 -13.44 11.35
N ARG A 131 8.50 -12.64 12.42
CA ARG A 131 8.89 -13.14 13.74
C ARG A 131 7.90 -14.18 14.27
N GLU A 132 6.60 -13.91 14.15
CA GLU A 132 5.54 -14.85 14.59
C GLU A 132 5.62 -16.17 13.82
N GLU A 133 5.87 -16.15 12.52
CA GLU A 133 6.02 -17.37 11.72
C GLU A 133 7.33 -18.12 12.00
N LEU A 134 8.37 -17.42 12.44
CA LEU A 134 9.68 -17.99 12.79
C LEU A 134 9.81 -18.38 14.26
N ASP A 135 8.82 -18.09 15.10
CA ASP A 135 8.86 -18.33 16.55
C ASP A 135 8.85 -19.84 16.87
N ASP A 136 8.32 -20.68 15.98
CA ASP A 136 8.36 -22.13 16.14
C ASP A 136 9.79 -22.69 15.99
N PRO A 137 10.41 -23.20 17.09
CA PRO A 137 11.77 -23.70 17.06
C PRO A 137 11.96 -24.91 16.15
N ILE A 138 10.89 -25.68 15.88
CA ILE A 138 10.95 -26.86 15.01
C ILE A 138 11.01 -26.43 13.54
N THR A 139 10.05 -25.62 13.10
CA THR A 139 10.04 -25.01 11.75
C THR A 139 11.37 -24.32 11.45
N LEU A 140 11.89 -23.55 12.41
CA LEU A 140 13.16 -22.85 12.29
C LEU A 140 14.36 -23.80 12.18
N ALA A 141 14.38 -24.89 12.94
CA ALA A 141 15.48 -25.87 12.92
C ALA A 141 15.49 -26.67 11.61
N GLU A 142 14.33 -27.11 11.13
CA GLU A 142 14.18 -27.91 9.91
C GLU A 142 14.49 -27.10 8.65
N GLY A 143 13.89 -25.91 8.50
CA GLY A 143 14.10 -25.10 7.30
C GLY A 143 15.47 -24.41 7.21
N LEU A 144 16.25 -24.38 8.31
CA LEU A 144 17.62 -23.84 8.33
C LEU A 144 18.73 -24.90 8.35
N GLN A 145 18.41 -26.18 8.13
CA GLN A 145 19.42 -27.26 8.16
C GLN A 145 20.56 -27.05 7.15
N LEU A 146 20.23 -26.52 5.98
CA LEU A 146 21.17 -26.30 4.87
C LEU A 146 21.71 -24.86 4.81
N VAL A 147 21.31 -24.01 5.75
CA VAL A 147 21.74 -22.61 5.83
C VAL A 147 23.05 -22.51 6.62
N ASP A 148 23.98 -21.68 6.13
CA ASP A 148 25.26 -21.45 6.78
C ASP A 148 25.07 -20.99 8.25
N ALA A 149 25.97 -21.43 9.13
CA ALA A 149 25.85 -21.19 10.57
C ALA A 149 25.71 -19.70 10.90
N LYS A 150 26.48 -18.83 10.23
CA LYS A 150 26.44 -17.38 10.49
C LYS A 150 25.10 -16.77 10.11
N VAL A 151 24.51 -17.20 8.99
CA VAL A 151 23.21 -16.72 8.53
C VAL A 151 22.10 -17.24 9.44
N ARG A 152 22.16 -18.53 9.77
CA ARG A 152 21.22 -19.19 10.69
C ARG A 152 21.17 -18.51 12.06
N ASP A 153 22.31 -18.15 12.62
CA ASP A 153 22.36 -17.52 13.95
C ASP A 153 21.73 -16.11 13.93
N ARG A 154 21.88 -15.35 12.84
CA ARG A 154 21.22 -14.06 12.66
C ARG A 154 19.70 -14.20 12.56
N ILE A 155 19.22 -15.21 11.83
CA ILE A 155 17.78 -15.50 11.70
C ILE A 155 17.21 -15.95 13.05
N LYS A 156 17.92 -16.78 13.80
CA LYS A 156 17.53 -17.20 15.16
C LYS A 156 17.47 -16.02 16.13
N ALA A 157 18.43 -15.10 16.08
CA ALA A 157 18.41 -13.90 16.90
C ALA A 157 17.20 -12.99 16.59
N PHE A 158 16.85 -12.87 15.30
CA PHE A 158 15.65 -12.15 14.87
C PHE A 158 14.37 -12.81 15.36
N ALA A 159 14.25 -14.14 15.21
CA ALA A 159 13.11 -14.92 15.70
C ALA A 159 12.92 -14.78 17.22
N ALA A 160 14.01 -14.79 17.98
CA ALA A 160 14.03 -14.65 19.44
C ALA A 160 13.70 -13.22 19.96
N GLY A 161 13.05 -12.38 19.16
CA GLY A 161 12.65 -11.02 19.54
C GLY A 161 13.61 -9.91 19.11
N GLY A 162 14.69 -10.23 18.40
CA GLY A 162 15.62 -9.24 17.87
C GLY A 162 15.04 -8.40 16.72
N ASP A 163 15.79 -7.37 16.34
CA ASP A 163 15.49 -6.56 15.14
C ASP A 163 15.80 -7.33 13.86
N LEU A 164 15.21 -6.86 12.75
CA LEU A 164 15.46 -7.42 11.43
C LEU A 164 16.97 -7.35 11.14
N PRO A 165 17.62 -8.44 10.66
CA PRO A 165 19.07 -8.44 10.48
C PRO A 165 19.55 -7.39 9.49
N GLU A 166 20.57 -6.61 9.89
CA GLU A 166 21.26 -5.64 9.03
C GLU A 166 22.70 -6.11 8.70
N PRO A 167 23.15 -6.02 7.43
CA PRO A 167 22.34 -5.75 6.25
C PRO A 167 21.36 -6.90 5.97
N LEU A 168 20.18 -6.57 5.45
CA LEU A 168 19.22 -7.56 4.94
C LEU A 168 19.66 -7.98 3.52
N ASP A 169 20.66 -8.84 3.47
CA ASP A 169 21.23 -9.37 2.24
C ASP A 169 20.41 -10.56 1.68
N GLY A 170 20.76 -11.00 0.47
CA GLY A 170 20.05 -12.08 -0.20
C GLY A 170 20.15 -13.43 0.51
N GLU A 171 21.21 -13.67 1.29
CA GLU A 171 21.40 -14.91 2.04
C GLU A 171 20.43 -14.99 3.22
N ILE A 172 20.25 -13.89 3.96
CA ILE A 172 19.25 -13.83 5.04
C ILE A 172 17.84 -13.99 4.49
N VAL A 173 17.52 -13.26 3.42
CA VAL A 173 16.17 -13.32 2.83
C VAL A 173 15.88 -14.73 2.33
N ALA A 174 16.85 -15.39 1.69
CA ALA A 174 16.73 -16.79 1.30
C ALA A 174 16.57 -17.69 2.51
N GLY A 175 17.36 -17.52 3.57
CA GLY A 175 17.23 -18.31 4.79
C GLY A 175 15.88 -18.15 5.49
N ILE A 176 15.33 -16.92 5.56
CA ILE A 176 13.98 -16.67 6.10
C ILE A 176 12.93 -17.36 5.23
N ARG A 177 13.03 -17.26 3.90
CA ARG A 177 12.13 -17.95 2.98
C ARG A 177 12.21 -19.47 3.15
N ASP A 178 13.41 -20.03 3.24
CA ASP A 178 13.62 -21.47 3.33
C ASP A 178 13.13 -22.01 4.68
N ALA A 179 13.32 -21.25 5.77
CA ALA A 179 12.72 -21.51 7.08
C ALA A 179 11.19 -21.59 7.04
N LEU A 180 10.55 -20.81 6.17
CA LEU A 180 9.10 -20.72 6.03
C LEU A 180 8.56 -21.51 4.82
N SER A 181 9.40 -22.29 4.13
CA SER A 181 9.05 -22.91 2.84
C SER A 181 8.00 -24.02 2.94
N ASP A 182 7.93 -24.66 4.11
CA ASP A 182 6.92 -25.68 4.43
C ASP A 182 5.52 -25.10 4.64
N LEU A 183 5.38 -23.77 4.73
CA LEU A 183 4.09 -23.10 4.87
C LEU A 183 3.40 -22.95 3.51
N ALA A 184 2.21 -23.50 3.39
CA ALA A 184 1.36 -23.40 2.21
C ALA A 184 0.53 -22.10 2.27
N LYS A 185 0.92 -21.10 1.48
CA LYS A 185 0.10 -19.90 1.28
C LYS A 185 -1.12 -20.22 0.42
N VAL A 186 -2.29 -19.79 0.86
CA VAL A 186 -3.56 -19.87 0.13
C VAL A 186 -4.11 -18.46 -0.06
N GLU A 187 -4.32 -18.06 -1.30
CA GLU A 187 -4.92 -16.79 -1.64
C GLU A 187 -6.42 -16.95 -1.89
N ILE A 188 -7.23 -16.17 -1.21
CA ILE A 188 -8.68 -16.07 -1.45
C ILE A 188 -8.96 -14.69 -2.02
N THR A 189 -9.53 -14.62 -3.22
CA THR A 189 -9.88 -13.33 -3.80
C THR A 189 -11.15 -12.76 -3.19
N SER A 190 -11.33 -11.44 -3.27
CA SER A 190 -12.59 -10.79 -2.91
C SER A 190 -13.80 -11.33 -3.71
N ALA A 191 -13.58 -11.77 -4.96
CA ALA A 191 -14.59 -12.40 -5.79
C ALA A 191 -14.99 -13.80 -5.27
N ASP A 192 -14.01 -14.61 -4.85
CA ASP A 192 -14.26 -15.94 -4.27
C ASP A 192 -15.07 -15.82 -2.98
N LEU A 193 -14.66 -14.89 -2.11
CA LEU A 193 -15.37 -14.62 -0.86
C LEU A 193 -16.82 -14.18 -1.14
N ARG A 194 -17.02 -13.26 -2.09
CA ARG A 194 -18.36 -12.80 -2.48
C ARG A 194 -19.20 -13.94 -3.04
N ALA A 195 -18.64 -14.75 -3.93
CA ALA A 195 -19.33 -15.90 -4.52
C ALA A 195 -19.75 -16.92 -3.46
N ALA A 196 -18.84 -17.25 -2.53
CA ALA A 196 -19.10 -18.17 -1.44
C ALA A 196 -20.22 -17.66 -0.51
N LEU A 197 -20.18 -16.38 -0.12
CA LEU A 197 -21.13 -15.80 0.83
C LEU A 197 -22.52 -15.55 0.23
N THR A 198 -22.60 -15.24 -1.07
CA THR A 198 -23.88 -14.91 -1.75
C THR A 198 -24.56 -16.09 -2.45
N SER A 199 -23.95 -17.28 -2.39
CA SER A 199 -24.50 -18.50 -2.97
C SER A 199 -25.98 -18.72 -2.63
N GLY A 200 -26.80 -19.04 -3.63
CA GLY A 200 -28.23 -19.36 -3.43
C GLY A 200 -29.21 -18.17 -3.38
N GLY A 201 -28.76 -16.91 -3.46
CA GLY A 201 -29.58 -15.74 -3.83
C GLY A 201 -30.72 -15.30 -2.89
N SER A 202 -31.03 -16.07 -1.85
CA SER A 202 -32.10 -15.79 -0.89
C SER A 202 -31.57 -15.12 0.38
N PRO A 203 -32.42 -14.36 1.12
CA PRO A 203 -32.09 -13.90 2.46
C PRO A 203 -31.71 -15.09 3.34
N VAL A 204 -30.63 -14.93 4.09
CA VAL A 204 -30.04 -15.99 4.90
C VAL A 204 -29.85 -15.53 6.34
N THR A 205 -29.81 -16.48 7.26
CA THR A 205 -29.52 -16.20 8.67
C THR A 205 -28.01 -15.98 8.88
N VAL A 206 -27.65 -15.49 10.07
CA VAL A 206 -26.23 -15.36 10.47
C VAL A 206 -25.54 -16.73 10.46
N ASP A 207 -26.25 -17.79 10.86
CA ASP A 207 -25.72 -19.15 10.90
C ASP A 207 -25.41 -19.68 9.49
N ASP A 208 -26.26 -19.38 8.52
CA ASP A 208 -26.04 -19.74 7.11
C ASP A 208 -24.79 -19.07 6.54
N ILE A 209 -24.55 -17.79 6.86
CA ILE A 209 -23.35 -17.07 6.44
C ILE A 209 -22.09 -17.69 7.05
N ARG A 210 -22.12 -18.06 8.33
CA ARG A 210 -21.00 -18.75 8.99
C ARG A 210 -20.69 -20.07 8.30
N LYS A 211 -21.71 -20.91 8.07
CA LYS A 211 -21.56 -22.20 7.39
C LYS A 211 -21.00 -22.08 5.97
N ARG A 212 -21.37 -21.03 5.24
CA ARG A 212 -20.81 -20.76 3.89
C ARG A 212 -19.34 -20.42 3.94
N PHE A 213 -18.92 -19.61 4.91
CA PHE A 213 -17.51 -19.27 5.10
C PHE A 213 -16.70 -20.48 5.57
N GLU A 214 -17.19 -21.24 6.54
CA GLU A 214 -16.55 -22.49 6.98
C GLU A 214 -16.39 -23.48 5.82
N LYS A 215 -17.42 -23.61 4.98
CA LYS A 215 -17.33 -24.45 3.79
C LYS A 215 -16.23 -24.00 2.83
N LEU A 216 -16.11 -22.70 2.56
CA LEU A 216 -15.02 -22.15 1.74
C LEU A 216 -13.65 -22.54 2.32
N LEU A 217 -13.45 -22.39 3.63
CA LEU A 217 -12.19 -22.77 4.29
C LEU A 217 -11.90 -24.27 4.17
N VAL A 218 -12.88 -25.12 4.44
CA VAL A 218 -12.73 -26.58 4.31
C VAL A 218 -12.41 -26.97 2.87
N ASP A 219 -13.06 -26.34 1.90
CA ASP A 219 -12.79 -26.59 0.48
C ASP A 219 -11.34 -26.21 0.10
N GLU A 220 -10.83 -25.09 0.63
CA GLU A 220 -9.44 -24.65 0.43
C GLU A 220 -8.39 -25.50 1.18
N LEU A 221 -8.76 -26.12 2.29
CA LEU A 221 -7.89 -26.98 3.11
C LEU A 221 -7.78 -28.42 2.59
N LYS A 222 -8.58 -28.83 1.60
CA LYS A 222 -8.57 -30.21 1.08
C LYS A 222 -7.16 -30.63 0.63
N GLY A 223 -6.63 -31.67 1.27
CA GLY A 223 -5.32 -32.24 0.95
C GLY A 223 -4.13 -31.43 1.47
N LYS A 224 -4.35 -30.44 2.35
CA LYS A 224 -3.30 -29.64 2.99
C LYS A 224 -3.29 -29.89 4.50
N ASP A 225 -2.13 -29.73 5.12
CA ASP A 225 -2.00 -29.71 6.58
C ASP A 225 -2.46 -28.35 7.11
N GLU A 226 -3.55 -28.34 7.88
CA GLU A 226 -4.13 -27.12 8.46
C GLU A 226 -3.10 -26.31 9.26
N ALA A 227 -2.18 -26.98 9.96
CA ALA A 227 -1.15 -26.31 10.75
C ALA A 227 -0.14 -25.53 9.87
N LYS A 228 0.05 -25.97 8.62
CA LYS A 228 1.00 -25.38 7.66
C LYS A 228 0.32 -24.44 6.67
N VAL A 229 -1.00 -24.30 6.67
CA VAL A 229 -1.71 -23.40 5.75
C VAL A 229 -1.79 -21.98 6.32
N ARG A 230 -1.60 -20.98 5.45
CA ARG A 230 -1.76 -19.56 5.77
C ARG A 230 -2.61 -18.87 4.71
N PHE A 231 -3.74 -18.31 5.14
CA PHE A 231 -4.68 -17.63 4.25
C PHE A 231 -4.34 -16.16 4.08
N VAL A 232 -4.40 -15.66 2.85
CA VAL A 232 -4.28 -14.24 2.51
C VAL A 232 -5.46 -13.83 1.64
N ILE A 233 -6.13 -12.74 2.01
CA ILE A 233 -7.19 -12.16 1.18
C ILE A 233 -6.57 -11.15 0.24
N VAL A 234 -6.80 -11.33 -1.06
CA VAL A 234 -6.30 -10.44 -2.11
C VAL A 234 -7.46 -9.79 -2.85
N GLU A 235 -7.28 -8.56 -3.32
CA GLU A 235 -8.23 -7.98 -4.28
C GLU A 235 -8.02 -8.65 -5.64
N GLY A 236 -9.09 -9.22 -6.22
CA GLY A 236 -9.04 -9.77 -7.57
C GLY A 236 -8.86 -8.66 -8.60
N ALA A 237 -8.15 -8.93 -9.70
CA ALA A 237 -8.12 -8.04 -10.85
C ALA A 237 -9.55 -7.89 -11.41
N ASN A 238 -10.03 -6.64 -11.55
CA ASN A 238 -11.25 -6.33 -12.31
C ASN A 238 -11.04 -6.56 -13.81
#